data_AF-A0A7G2SAX5-F1
#
_entry.id   AF-A0A7G2SAX5-F1
#
_cell.length_a   1.000
_cell.length_b   1.000
_cell.length_c   1.000
_cell.angle_alpha   90.00
_cell.angle_beta   90.00
_cell.angle_gamma   90.00
#
_symmetry.space_group_name_H-M   'P 1'
#
loop_
_entity.id
_entity.type
_entity.pdbx_description
1 polymer ?
#
loop_
_entity_poly.entity_id
_entity_poly.type
_entity_poly.pdbx_seq_one_letter_code
_entity_poly.pdbx_strand_id
1 'polypeptide(L)'
;MKKTILFSLLIAISYNLQAEEVKAKITYTIKDNRILSIIVNSKDEIKRQKCEDLVMSKEARELFKKKYEHSNEKYAVFYFICED
;
A
#
# COMPACT_ATOMS: atom_id res chain seq x y z
N MET A 1 8.85 -30.93 45.77
CA MET A 1 8.62 -31.10 44.31
C MET A 1 7.14 -31.10 44.01
N LYS A 2 6.62 -30.07 43.34
CA LYS A 2 5.75 -30.17 42.15
C LYS A 2 5.47 -28.75 41.65
N LYS A 3 5.74 -28.60 40.35
CA LYS A 3 5.68 -27.38 39.56
C LYS A 3 4.21 -27.02 39.34
N THR A 4 3.86 -25.75 39.51
CA THR A 4 2.64 -25.19 38.91
C THR A 4 3.00 -23.89 38.23
N ILE A 5 3.69 -24.00 37.10
CA ILE A 5 3.67 -22.98 36.06
C ILE A 5 2.51 -23.40 35.17
N LEU A 6 1.42 -22.65 35.12
CA LEU A 6 0.51 -22.76 33.98
C LEU A 6 -0.28 -21.47 33.76
N PHE A 7 0.17 -20.74 32.74
CA PHE A 7 -0.65 -20.13 31.70
C PHE A 7 -1.82 -19.24 32.13
N SER A 8 -1.53 -17.97 32.34
CA SER A 8 -2.55 -16.92 32.19
C SER A 8 -1.91 -15.56 31.94
N LEU A 9 -1.11 -15.48 30.87
CA LEU A 9 -0.72 -14.21 30.28
C LEU A 9 -0.79 -14.30 28.75
N LEU A 10 -1.98 -14.64 28.24
CA LEU A 10 -2.29 -14.73 26.82
C LEU A 10 -3.52 -13.89 26.48
N ILE A 11 -3.64 -12.72 27.11
CA ILE A 11 -4.62 -11.69 26.71
C ILE A 11 -3.92 -10.33 26.66
N ALA A 12 -2.79 -10.31 25.97
CA ALA A 12 -2.19 -9.12 25.40
C ALA A 12 -1.70 -9.64 24.04
N ILE A 13 -2.28 -9.33 22.90
CA ILE A 13 -2.85 -8.07 22.47
C ILE A 13 -3.92 -8.48 21.45
N SER A 14 -5.22 -8.36 21.77
CA SER A 14 -6.22 -8.21 20.72
C SER A 14 -5.96 -6.83 20.12
N TYR A 15 -4.96 -6.78 19.23
CA TYR A 15 -4.68 -5.60 18.42
C TYR A 15 -6.01 -5.22 17.81
N ASN A 16 -6.35 -3.94 17.88
CA ASN A 16 -7.42 -3.35 17.09
C ASN A 16 -7.08 -3.61 15.62
N LEU A 17 -7.38 -4.81 15.13
CA LEU A 17 -7.35 -5.19 13.73
C LEU A 17 -8.63 -4.62 13.13
N GLN A 18 -8.81 -3.30 13.25
CA GLN A 18 -9.72 -2.60 12.39
C GLN A 18 -9.13 -2.80 10.99
N ALA A 19 -9.90 -3.41 10.10
CA ALA A 19 -9.52 -3.59 8.71
C ALA A 19 -9.33 -2.19 8.10
N GLU A 20 -8.13 -1.66 8.20
CA GLU A 20 -7.74 -0.40 7.60
C GLU A 20 -7.75 -0.58 6.09
N GLU A 21 -8.55 0.22 5.39
CA GLU A 21 -8.53 0.28 3.94
C GLU A 21 -7.30 1.11 3.49
N VAL A 22 -6.26 0.40 3.03
CA VAL A 22 -5.01 1.01 2.58
C VAL A 22 -5.20 1.55 1.15
N LYS A 23 -4.84 2.81 0.94
CA LYS A 23 -5.00 3.57 -0.30
C LYS A 23 -3.70 4.27 -0.63
N ALA A 24 -3.31 4.21 -1.89
CA ALA A 24 -2.20 4.95 -2.45
C ALA A 24 -2.71 6.04 -3.41
N LYS A 25 -2.16 7.24 -3.28
CA LYS A 25 -2.23 8.30 -4.29
C LYS A 25 -0.90 8.36 -5.03
N ILE A 26 -0.93 8.10 -6.33
CA ILE A 26 0.26 8.08 -7.18
C ILE A 26 0.22 9.28 -8.11
N THR A 27 1.30 10.06 -8.16
CA THR A 27 1.50 11.11 -9.16
C THR A 27 2.52 10.61 -10.18
N TYR A 28 2.20 10.73 -11.46
CA TYR A 28 2.93 10.13 -12.56
C TYR A 28 3.15 11.14 -13.69
N THR A 29 4.34 11.14 -14.29
CA THR A 29 4.65 11.88 -15.54
C THR A 29 4.39 10.95 -16.73
N ILE A 30 3.48 11.38 -17.61
CA ILE A 30 3.04 10.60 -18.78
C ILE A 30 4.16 10.52 -19.81
N LYS A 31 4.78 11.66 -20.11
CA LYS A 31 5.85 11.75 -21.11
C LYS A 31 7.09 10.92 -20.74
N ASP A 32 7.47 10.93 -19.45
CA ASP A 32 8.68 10.24 -18.99
C ASP A 32 8.38 8.81 -18.48
N ASN A 33 7.11 8.41 -18.50
CA ASN A 33 6.62 7.15 -17.94
C ASN A 33 7.17 6.85 -16.54
N ARG A 34 7.12 7.85 -15.64
CA ARG A 34 7.79 7.79 -14.33
C ARG A 34 6.86 8.22 -13.21
N ILE A 35 6.92 7.50 -12.10
CA ILE A 35 6.24 7.87 -10.84
C ILE A 35 7.04 8.98 -10.17
N LEU A 36 6.37 10.07 -9.79
CA LEU A 36 6.96 11.21 -9.09
C LEU A 36 6.78 11.12 -7.59
N SER A 37 5.61 10.64 -7.14
CA SER A 37 5.31 10.50 -5.72
C SER A 37 4.28 9.40 -5.49
N ILE A 38 4.40 8.74 -4.34
CA ILE A 38 3.43 7.81 -3.80
C ILE A 38 3.11 8.30 -2.39
N ILE A 39 1.82 8.40 -2.07
CA ILE A 39 1.34 8.75 -0.73
C ILE A 39 0.39 7.64 -0.30
N VAL A 40 0.73 6.91 0.75
CA VAL A 40 -0.10 5.82 1.30
C VAL A 40 -0.69 6.24 2.65
N ASN A 41 -1.99 6.00 2.84
CA ASN A 41 -2.73 6.42 4.03
C ASN A 41 -2.67 5.42 5.22
N SER A 42 -1.59 4.66 5.38
CA SER A 42 -1.45 3.72 6.51
C SER A 42 -0.36 4.17 7.49
N LYS A 43 -0.67 4.03 8.78
CA LYS A 43 0.31 4.19 9.87
C LYS A 43 1.10 2.91 10.13
N ASP A 44 0.62 1.77 9.67
CA ASP A 44 1.33 0.50 9.72
C ASP A 44 2.41 0.48 8.63
N GLU A 45 3.67 0.42 9.06
CA GLU A 45 4.82 0.46 8.16
C GLU A 45 4.86 -0.74 7.21
N ILE A 46 4.42 -1.92 7.66
CA ILE A 46 4.42 -3.14 6.84
C ILE A 46 3.35 -3.01 5.75
N LYS A 47 2.15 -2.58 6.11
CA LYS A 47 1.06 -2.37 5.13
C LYS A 47 1.41 -1.27 4.14
N ARG A 48 2.00 -0.18 4.62
CA ARG A 48 2.49 0.91 3.78
C ARG A 48 3.51 0.41 2.76
N GLN A 49 4.56 -0.30 3.21
CA GLN A 49 5.60 -0.80 2.32
C GLN A 49 5.05 -1.76 1.26
N LYS A 50 4.18 -2.71 1.67
CA LYS A 50 3.53 -3.64 0.73
C LYS A 50 2.74 -2.90 -0.35
N CYS A 51 1.99 -1.86 0.03
CA CYS A 51 1.21 -1.06 -0.91
C CYS A 51 2.12 -0.25 -1.85
N GLU A 52 3.21 0.32 -1.33
CA GLU A 52 4.23 1.01 -2.15
C GLU A 52 4.86 0.07 -3.18
N ASP A 53 5.25 -1.13 -2.77
CA ASP A 53 5.83 -2.15 -3.65
C ASP A 53 4.85 -2.55 -4.76
N LEU A 54 3.57 -2.73 -4.41
CA LEU A 54 2.52 -3.08 -5.35
C LEU A 54 2.32 -2.00 -6.42
N VAL A 55 2.24 -0.72 -6.03
CA VAL A 55 2.06 0.37 -7.01
C VAL A 55 3.33 0.69 -7.81
N MET A 56 4.49 0.25 -7.32
CA MET A 56 5.76 0.34 -8.05
C MET A 56 6.00 -0.85 -8.99
N SER A 57 5.20 -1.91 -8.91
CA SER A 57 5.30 -3.11 -9.75
C SER A 57 5.29 -2.79 -11.25
N LYS A 58 5.85 -3.71 -12.04
CA LYS A 58 5.90 -3.56 -13.49
C LYS A 58 4.48 -3.52 -14.07
N GLU A 59 3.61 -4.38 -13.55
CA GLU A 59 2.22 -4.53 -13.92
C GLU A 59 1.44 -3.22 -13.68
N ALA A 60 1.60 -2.62 -12.50
CA ALA A 60 0.97 -1.33 -12.18
C ALA A 60 1.46 -0.22 -13.14
N ARG A 61 2.76 -0.17 -13.44
CA ARG A 61 3.31 0.82 -14.38
C ARG A 61 2.78 0.65 -15.80
N GLU A 62 2.63 -0.58 -16.27
CA GLU A 62 2.04 -0.86 -17.59
C GLU A 62 0.58 -0.42 -17.65
N LEU A 63 -0.19 -0.64 -16.58
CA LEU A 63 -1.56 -0.13 -16.46
C LEU A 63 -1.60 1.39 -16.51
N PHE A 64 -0.70 2.07 -15.80
CA PHE A 64 -0.61 3.54 -15.81
C PHE A 64 -0.32 4.07 -17.21
N LYS A 65 0.67 3.47 -17.89
CA LYS A 65 1.04 3.84 -19.26
C LYS A 65 -0.14 3.65 -20.22
N LYS A 66 -0.78 2.47 -20.19
CA LYS A 66 -1.89 2.14 -21.10
C LYS A 66 -3.09 3.07 -20.90
N LYS A 67 -3.40 3.47 -19.66
CA LYS A 67 -4.52 4.37 -19.37
C LYS A 67 -4.33 5.76 -19.97
N TYR A 68 -3.08 6.23 -20.10
CA TYR A 68 -2.76 7.60 -20.56
C TYR A 68 -2.01 7.63 -21.90
N GLU A 69 -1.96 6.53 -22.64
CA GLU A 69 -1.23 6.40 -23.91
C GLU A 69 -1.67 7.43 -24.97
N HIS A 70 -2.92 7.89 -24.91
CA HIS A 70 -3.48 8.89 -25.81
C HIS A 70 -3.79 10.22 -25.11
N SER A 71 -3.29 10.43 -23.89
CA SER A 71 -3.50 11.67 -23.17
C SER A 71 -2.51 12.74 -23.60
N ASN A 72 -2.99 13.98 -23.74
CA ASN A 72 -2.14 15.17 -23.93
C ASN A 72 -1.71 15.80 -22.58
N GLU A 73 -2.12 15.20 -21.46
CA GLU A 73 -1.72 15.67 -20.14
C GLU A 73 -0.23 15.39 -19.88
N LYS A 74 0.39 16.28 -19.11
CA LYS A 74 1.79 16.10 -18.68
C LYS A 74 1.90 15.17 -17.47
N TYR A 75 0.90 15.22 -16.59
CA TYR A 75 0.87 14.48 -15.33
C TYR A 75 -0.48 13.82 -15.13
N ALA A 76 -0.48 12.66 -14.48
CA ALA A 76 -1.68 11.95 -14.05
C ALA A 76 -1.65 11.68 -12.54
N VAL A 77 -2.84 11.55 -11.97
CA VAL A 77 -3.03 11.11 -10.58
C VAL A 77 -3.85 9.83 -10.57
N PHE A 78 -3.33 8.80 -9.90
CA PHE A 78 -4.03 7.54 -9.68
C PHE A 78 -4.35 7.38 -8.20
N TYR A 79 -5.50 6.75 -7.96
CA TYR A 79 -5.87 6.24 -6.65
C TYR A 79 -5.92 4.72 -6.74
N PHE A 80 -5.20 4.07 -5.85
CA PHE A 80 -5.12 2.62 -5.78
C PHE A 80 -5.60 2.18 -4.40
N ILE A 81 -6.44 1.17 -4.34
CA ILE A 81 -6.79 0.50 -3.07
C ILE A 81 -5.90 -0.74 -3.00
N CYS A 82 -5.15 -0.85 -1.92
CA CYS A 82 -4.27 -1.98 -1.62
C CYS A 82 -5.01 -2.92 -0.67
N GLU A 83 -5.42 -4.08 -1.18
CA GLU A 83 -5.99 -5.14 -0.36
C GLU A 83 -4.86 -5.92 0.34
N ASP A 84 -5.09 -6.35 1.59
CA ASP A 84 -4.14 -7.09 2.43
C ASP A 84 -3.80 -8.49 1.89
#